data_AF-A0A3E0KEB9-F1
#
_entry.id   AF-A0A3E0KEB9-F1
#
_cell.length_a   1.000
_cell.length_b   1.000
_cell.length_c   1.000
_cell.angle_alpha   90.00
_cell.angle_beta   90.00
_cell.angle_gamma   90.00
#
_symmetry.space_group_name_H-M   'P 1'
#
loop_
_entity.id
_entity.type
_entity.pdbx_description
1 polymer ?
#
loop_
_entity_poly.entity_id
_entity_poly.type
_entity_poly.pdbx_seq_one_letter_code
_entity_poly.pdbx_strand_id
1 'polypeptide(L)'
;MARPAPAVPPPQAPATAGPIQWVRQNLFNTWYNSVLTVAALAALAAIVPRLVRWAGNADWAVIPANVTLLLTGTYPRDQLWRLWAAVVTVMGLVGLSAGTWAGAPRRWVGGPAAAALLALLAPLGGAARGWLLAACASVAAGHWLGRRLNGRHPAPWRRVLVALWLASVPWVHLLLHGLASSTWLPRV
;
A
#
# COMPACT_ATOMS: atom_id res chain seq x y z
N MET A 1 56.94 0.15 -23.87
CA MET A 1 55.94 0.81 -24.74
C MET A 1 54.71 -0.09 -24.83
N ALA A 2 53.60 0.27 -24.19
CA ALA A 2 52.36 -0.52 -24.26
C ALA A 2 51.59 -0.17 -25.54
N ARG A 3 51.21 -1.19 -26.33
CA ARG A 3 50.34 -1.00 -27.51
C ARG A 3 48.95 -0.54 -27.06
N PRO A 4 48.33 0.46 -27.73
CA PRO A 4 46.94 0.79 -27.46
C PRO A 4 46.03 -0.39 -27.86
N ALA A 5 45.08 -0.73 -26.99
CA ALA A 5 44.06 -1.73 -27.29
C ALA A 5 43.16 -1.24 -28.45
N PRO A 6 42.74 -2.12 -29.38
CA PRO A 6 41.83 -1.74 -30.46
C PRO A 6 40.51 -1.22 -29.87
N ALA A 7 40.06 -0.07 -30.37
CA ALA A 7 38.79 0.53 -29.98
C ALA A 7 37.63 -0.41 -30.38
N VAL A 8 36.94 -0.96 -29.38
CA VAL A 8 35.70 -1.72 -29.61
C VAL A 8 34.64 -0.73 -30.09
N PRO A 9 33.97 -0.96 -31.25
CA PRO A 9 32.90 -0.08 -31.68
C PRO A 9 31.80 -0.03 -30.61
N PRO A 10 31.19 1.15 -30.37
CA PRO A 10 30.15 1.28 -29.35
C PRO A 10 29.02 0.27 -29.60
N PRO A 11 28.45 -0.31 -28.52
CA PRO A 11 27.34 -1.24 -28.66
C PRO A 11 26.24 -0.62 -29.52
N GLN A 12 25.94 -1.23 -30.67
CA GLN A 12 24.85 -0.76 -31.52
C GLN A 12 23.56 -0.87 -30.70
N ALA A 13 22.87 0.25 -30.50
CA ALA A 13 21.55 0.23 -29.88
C ALA A 13 20.64 -0.67 -30.73
N PRO A 14 19.83 -1.57 -30.11
CA PRO A 14 18.92 -2.41 -30.87
C PRO A 14 18.02 -1.52 -31.74
N ALA A 15 17.91 -1.85 -33.02
CA ALA A 15 17.06 -1.12 -33.95
C ALA A 15 15.66 -1.01 -33.36
N THR A 16 15.19 0.21 -33.09
CA THR A 16 13.83 0.47 -32.61
C THR A 16 12.87 0.10 -33.73
N ALA A 17 12.27 -1.10 -33.64
CA ALA A 17 11.26 -1.54 -34.57
C ALA A 17 10.13 -0.51 -34.62
N GLY A 18 9.76 -0.08 -35.83
CA GLY A 18 8.61 0.82 -36.01
C GLY A 18 7.32 0.17 -35.48
N PRO A 19 6.28 0.95 -35.13
CA PRO A 19 5.08 0.40 -34.47
C PRO A 19 4.43 -0.77 -35.20
N ILE A 20 4.34 -0.71 -36.54
CA ILE A 20 3.78 -1.77 -37.38
C ILE A 20 4.67 -3.02 -37.38
N GLN A 21 5.99 -2.83 -37.42
CA GLN A 21 6.96 -3.92 -37.38
C GLN A 21 6.91 -4.63 -36.03
N TRP A 22 6.77 -3.87 -34.94
CA TRP A 22 6.56 -4.42 -33.60
C TRP A 22 5.26 -5.24 -33.53
N VAL A 23 4.14 -4.72 -34.04
CA VAL A 23 2.85 -5.45 -34.05
C VAL A 23 2.98 -6.79 -34.79
N ARG A 24 3.59 -6.81 -35.97
CA ARG A 24 3.80 -8.05 -36.72
C ARG A 24 4.70 -9.03 -35.96
N GLN A 25 5.79 -8.56 -35.36
CA GLN A 25 6.74 -9.40 -34.64
C GLN A 25 6.20 -9.95 -33.31
N ASN A 26 5.25 -9.28 -32.67
CA ASN A 26 4.76 -9.66 -31.34
C ASN A 26 3.37 -10.32 -31.36
N LEU A 27 2.46 -9.87 -32.23
CA LEU A 27 1.07 -10.36 -32.26
C LEU A 27 0.84 -11.39 -33.37
N PHE A 28 1.52 -11.27 -34.52
CA PHE A 28 1.27 -12.09 -35.72
C PHE A 28 2.50 -12.87 -36.18
N ASN A 29 3.42 -13.20 -35.27
CA ASN A 29 4.67 -13.88 -35.62
C ASN A 29 4.50 -15.36 -36.03
N THR A 30 3.38 -15.99 -35.66
CA THR A 30 3.03 -17.37 -36.02
C THR A 30 1.55 -17.48 -36.39
N TRP A 31 1.16 -18.59 -37.03
CA TRP A 31 -0.23 -18.81 -37.44
C TRP A 31 -1.18 -18.96 -36.25
N TYR A 32 -0.76 -19.66 -35.18
CA TYR A 32 -1.58 -19.81 -33.97
C TYR A 32 -1.68 -18.49 -33.19
N ASN A 33 -0.62 -17.69 -33.13
CA ASN A 33 -0.68 -16.35 -32.54
C ASN A 33 -1.58 -15.41 -33.35
N SER A 34 -1.62 -15.58 -34.67
CA SER A 34 -2.56 -14.85 -35.52
C SER A 34 -4.01 -15.23 -35.21
N VAL A 35 -4.33 -16.53 -35.08
CA VAL A 35 -5.66 -17.00 -34.69
C VAL A 35 -6.03 -16.49 -33.29
N LEU A 36 -5.12 -16.62 -32.32
CA LEU A 36 -5.32 -16.14 -30.95
C LEU A 36 -5.57 -14.63 -30.91
N THR A 37 -4.83 -13.85 -31.70
CA THR A 37 -4.98 -12.40 -31.79
C THR A 37 -6.34 -12.02 -32.36
N VAL A 38 -6.79 -12.68 -33.44
CA VAL A 38 -8.11 -12.45 -34.01
C VAL A 38 -9.22 -12.83 -33.02
N ALA A 39 -9.08 -13.98 -32.36
CA ALA A 39 -10.04 -14.43 -31.35
C ALA A 39 -10.10 -13.47 -30.15
N ALA A 40 -8.95 -13.00 -29.66
CA ALA A 40 -8.87 -12.00 -28.59
C ALA A 40 -9.53 -10.67 -29.01
N LEU A 41 -9.28 -10.22 -30.24
CA LEU A 41 -9.92 -9.01 -30.76
C LEU A 41 -11.43 -9.15 -30.87
N ALA A 42 -11.93 -10.30 -31.33
CA ALA A 42 -13.35 -10.61 -31.36
C ALA A 42 -13.97 -10.64 -29.96
N ALA A 43 -13.28 -11.26 -28.98
CA ALA A 43 -13.71 -11.27 -27.59
C ALA A 43 -13.77 -9.84 -27.00
N LEU A 44 -12.75 -9.01 -27.27
CA LEU A 44 -12.74 -7.60 -26.85
C LEU A 44 -13.90 -6.83 -27.50
N ALA A 45 -14.13 -7.00 -28.80
CA ALA A 45 -15.25 -6.37 -29.50
C ALA A 45 -16.61 -6.80 -28.93
N ALA A 46 -16.74 -8.02 -28.40
CA ALA A 46 -17.96 -8.49 -27.75
C ALA A 46 -18.13 -7.99 -26.31
N ILE A 47 -17.05 -7.91 -25.53
CA ILE A 47 -17.07 -7.64 -24.09
C ILE A 47 -16.99 -6.13 -23.80
N VAL A 48 -16.09 -5.40 -24.45
CA VAL A 48 -15.80 -4.00 -24.14
C VAL A 48 -17.04 -3.11 -24.27
N PRO A 49 -17.87 -3.19 -25.33
CA PRO A 49 -19.06 -2.35 -25.43
C PRO A 49 -20.08 -2.61 -24.31
N ARG A 50 -20.16 -3.86 -23.83
CA ARG A 50 -21.04 -4.24 -22.71
C ARG A 50 -20.56 -3.63 -21.40
N LEU A 51 -19.24 -3.70 -21.14
CA LEU A 51 -18.63 -3.07 -19.96
C LEU A 51 -18.75 -1.55 -20.00
N VAL A 52 -18.53 -0.92 -21.15
CA VAL A 52 -18.68 0.53 -21.31
C VAL A 52 -20.13 0.95 -21.07
N ARG A 53 -21.10 0.22 -21.63
CA ARG A 53 -22.53 0.48 -21.40
C ARG A 53 -22.93 0.26 -19.94
N TRP A 54 -22.46 -0.81 -19.31
CA TRP A 54 -22.67 -1.04 -17.88
C TRP A 54 -22.10 0.10 -17.04
N ALA A 55 -20.85 0.50 -17.31
CA ALA A 55 -20.19 1.59 -16.60
C ALA A 55 -20.90 2.93 -16.80
N GLY A 56 -21.41 3.21 -18.00
CA GLY A 56 -22.18 4.42 -18.27
C GLY A 56 -23.54 4.47 -17.56
N ASN A 57 -24.17 3.30 -17.35
CA ASN A 57 -25.48 3.19 -16.71
C ASN A 57 -25.42 2.87 -15.21
N ALA A 58 -24.22 2.64 -14.66
CA ALA A 58 -24.04 2.32 -13.25
C ALA A 58 -24.26 3.58 -12.38
N ASP A 59 -24.93 3.40 -11.25
CA ASP A 59 -25.03 4.45 -10.24
C ASP A 59 -23.74 4.53 -9.42
N TRP A 60 -22.82 5.35 -9.91
CA TRP A 60 -21.54 5.59 -9.24
C TRP A 60 -21.68 6.36 -7.94
N ALA A 61 -22.83 6.97 -7.62
CA ALA A 61 -23.04 7.68 -6.37
C ALA A 61 -23.10 6.73 -5.16
N VAL A 62 -23.41 5.44 -5.40
CA VAL A 62 -23.42 4.40 -4.35
C VAL A 62 -22.06 4.24 -3.69
N ILE A 63 -20.95 4.40 -4.44
CA ILE A 63 -19.59 4.24 -3.91
C ILE A 63 -19.25 5.35 -2.89
N PRO A 64 -19.21 6.66 -3.24
CA PRO A 64 -18.90 7.73 -2.30
C PRO A 64 -19.91 7.79 -1.15
N ALA A 65 -21.19 7.45 -1.38
CA ALA A 65 -22.21 7.42 -0.33
C ALA A 65 -21.97 6.31 0.72
N ASN A 66 -21.28 5.23 0.34
CA ASN A 66 -21.11 4.05 1.20
C ASN A 66 -19.64 3.63 1.39
N VAL A 67 -18.66 4.51 1.14
CA VAL A 67 -17.22 4.19 1.27
C VAL A 67 -16.89 3.56 2.62
N THR A 68 -17.48 4.05 3.70
CA THR A 68 -17.29 3.47 5.03
C THR A 68 -17.72 2.00 5.05
N LEU A 69 -18.94 1.70 4.61
CA LEU A 69 -19.46 0.32 4.55
C LEU A 69 -18.62 -0.58 3.63
N LEU A 70 -18.17 -0.06 2.49
CA LEU A 70 -17.35 -0.80 1.52
C LEU A 70 -15.97 -1.14 2.08
N LEU A 71 -15.37 -0.23 2.86
CA LEU A 71 -14.03 -0.44 3.43
C LEU A 71 -14.05 -1.20 4.75
N THR A 72 -15.11 -1.06 5.55
CA THR A 72 -15.18 -1.65 6.89
C THR A 72 -16.14 -2.83 6.99
N GLY A 73 -16.85 -3.17 5.91
CA GLY A 73 -17.90 -4.19 5.92
C GLY A 73 -18.99 -3.88 6.95
N THR A 74 -19.53 -4.93 7.56
CA THR A 74 -20.58 -4.85 8.58
C THR A 74 -20.08 -4.47 9.99
N TYR A 75 -18.85 -3.95 10.10
CA TYR A 75 -18.31 -3.54 11.40
C TYR A 75 -19.12 -2.36 11.98
N PRO A 76 -19.56 -2.41 13.25
CA PRO A 76 -20.39 -1.37 13.84
C PRO A 76 -19.73 0.01 13.79
N ARG A 77 -20.49 1.03 13.36
CA ARG A 77 -19.97 2.37 13.10
C ARG A 77 -19.44 3.06 14.36
N ASP A 78 -20.07 2.80 15.50
CA ASP A 78 -19.65 3.25 16.82
C ASP A 78 -18.33 2.62 17.29
N GLN A 79 -17.99 1.44 16.74
CA GLN A 79 -16.79 0.68 17.11
C GLN A 79 -15.61 0.93 16.16
N LEU A 80 -15.75 1.76 15.12
CA LEU A 80 -14.70 2.00 14.11
C LEU A 80 -13.37 2.52 14.69
N TRP A 81 -13.40 3.12 15.88
CA TRP A 81 -12.19 3.51 16.61
C TRP A 81 -11.25 2.32 16.85
N ARG A 82 -11.77 1.08 16.93
CA ARG A 82 -11.00 -0.16 17.15
C ARG A 82 -10.17 -0.52 15.92
N LEU A 83 -10.74 -0.35 14.71
CA LEU A 83 -10.00 -0.51 13.45
C LEU A 83 -8.88 0.52 13.36
N TRP A 84 -9.19 1.78 13.68
CA TRP A 84 -8.17 2.83 13.70
C TRP A 84 -7.09 2.60 14.75
N ALA A 85 -7.44 2.12 15.94
CA ALA A 85 -6.49 1.76 16.98
C ALA A 85 -5.55 0.61 16.54
N ALA A 86 -6.08 -0.39 15.83
CA ALA A 86 -5.27 -1.44 15.23
C ALA A 86 -4.31 -0.88 14.17
N VAL A 87 -4.78 0.01 13.28
CA VAL A 87 -3.94 0.69 12.29
C VAL A 87 -2.84 1.50 12.97
N VAL A 88 -3.17 2.33 13.96
CA VAL A 88 -2.20 3.14 14.70
C VAL A 88 -1.15 2.26 15.41
N THR A 89 -1.56 1.12 15.95
CA THR A 89 -0.66 0.13 16.59
C THR A 89 0.33 -0.44 15.58
N VAL A 90 -0.15 -0.96 14.45
CA VAL A 90 0.70 -1.54 13.39
C VAL A 90 1.62 -0.48 12.80
N MET A 91 1.10 0.71 12.52
CA MET A 91 1.88 1.84 12.00
C MET A 91 2.98 2.29 12.99
N GLY A 92 2.69 2.27 14.28
CA GLY A 92 3.68 2.53 15.32
C GLY A 92 4.80 1.50 15.34
N LEU A 93 4.47 0.21 15.22
CA LEU A 93 5.45 -0.88 15.14
C LEU A 93 6.29 -0.83 13.86
N VAL A 94 5.69 -0.46 12.73
CA VAL A 94 6.43 -0.17 11.48
C VAL A 94 7.41 0.97 11.70
N GLY A 95 6.96 2.07 12.32
CA GLY A 95 7.82 3.19 12.72
C GLY A 95 8.97 2.72 13.61
N LEU A 96 8.68 1.99 14.68
CA LEU A 96 9.70 1.44 15.60
C LEU A 96 10.73 0.58 14.86
N SER A 97 10.28 -0.32 13.99
CA SER A 97 11.14 -1.20 13.19
C SER A 97 12.02 -0.42 12.22
N ALA A 98 11.47 0.61 11.61
CA ALA A 98 12.26 1.54 10.80
C ALA A 98 13.31 2.23 11.66
N GLY A 99 12.97 2.69 12.87
CA GLY A 99 13.93 3.32 13.77
C GLY A 99 15.08 2.40 14.21
N THR A 100 14.85 1.07 14.26
CA THR A 100 15.89 0.12 14.64
C THR A 100 16.84 -0.24 13.51
N TRP A 101 16.34 -0.36 12.28
CA TRP A 101 17.09 -0.96 11.17
C TRP A 101 17.26 -0.06 9.94
N ALA A 102 16.47 1.01 9.79
CA ALA A 102 16.61 1.92 8.65
C ALA A 102 17.58 3.07 8.95
N GLY A 103 18.58 3.24 8.09
CA GLY A 103 19.58 4.32 8.21
C GLY A 103 19.12 5.71 7.73
N ALA A 104 18.01 5.82 6.99
CA ALA A 104 17.58 7.07 6.37
C ALA A 104 16.39 7.72 7.12
N PRO A 105 16.60 8.76 7.94
CA PRO A 105 15.51 9.41 8.68
C PRO A 105 14.56 10.21 7.79
N ARG A 106 15.02 10.68 6.63
CA ARG A 106 14.24 11.56 5.73
C ARG A 106 12.96 10.91 5.20
N ARG A 107 12.98 9.61 4.88
CA ARG A 107 11.78 8.89 4.40
C ARG A 107 10.77 8.61 5.50
N TRP A 108 11.24 8.37 6.73
CA TRP A 108 10.41 7.99 7.88
C TRP A 108 9.89 9.18 8.69
N VAL A 109 10.35 10.39 8.38
CA VAL A 109 9.80 11.65 8.92
C VAL A 109 9.09 12.44 7.81
N GLY A 110 9.71 12.55 6.63
CA GLY A 110 9.14 13.29 5.50
C GLY A 110 7.90 12.63 4.89
N GLY A 111 7.89 11.30 4.78
CA GLY A 111 6.72 10.56 4.28
C GLY A 111 5.47 10.76 5.15
N PRO A 112 5.53 10.49 6.47
CA PRO A 112 4.42 10.76 7.38
C PRO A 112 4.02 12.24 7.44
N ALA A 113 4.96 13.18 7.36
CA ALA A 113 4.64 14.61 7.34
C ALA A 113 3.87 15.01 6.07
N ALA A 114 4.28 14.50 4.90
CA ALA A 114 3.55 14.71 3.65
C ALA A 114 2.15 14.08 3.70
N ALA A 115 2.03 12.86 4.22
CA ALA A 115 0.73 12.19 4.40
C ALA A 115 -0.18 12.96 5.38
N ALA A 116 0.38 13.49 6.47
CA ALA A 116 -0.36 14.32 7.42
C ALA A 116 -0.84 15.63 6.77
N LEU A 117 0.00 16.28 5.97
CA LEU A 117 -0.39 17.48 5.22
C LEU A 117 -1.53 17.17 4.23
N LEU A 118 -1.42 16.06 3.49
CA LEU A 118 -2.48 15.62 2.59
C LEU A 118 -3.79 15.34 3.36
N ALA A 119 -3.73 14.72 4.53
CA ALA A 119 -4.90 14.47 5.36
C ALA A 119 -5.54 15.77 5.90
N LEU A 120 -4.73 16.80 6.17
CA LEU A 120 -5.23 18.12 6.57
C LEU A 120 -5.95 18.82 5.41
N LEU A 121 -5.40 18.73 4.20
CA LEU A 121 -5.93 19.39 3.00
C LEU A 121 -7.11 18.65 2.36
N ALA A 122 -7.18 17.33 2.52
CA ALA A 122 -8.25 16.52 1.95
C ALA A 122 -9.60 16.82 2.63
N PRO A 123 -10.73 16.74 1.90
CA PRO A 123 -12.08 16.99 2.42
C PRO A 123 -12.60 15.80 3.25
N LEU A 124 -11.91 15.50 4.35
CA LEU A 124 -12.20 14.38 5.24
C LEU A 124 -13.05 14.82 6.45
N GLY A 125 -13.86 13.90 6.97
CA GLY A 125 -14.54 14.09 8.25
C GLY A 125 -13.54 14.25 9.40
N GLY A 126 -13.91 15.04 10.42
CA GLY A 126 -13.03 15.38 11.55
C GLY A 126 -12.42 14.15 12.25
N ALA A 127 -13.24 13.13 12.51
CA ALA A 127 -12.78 11.88 13.13
C ALA A 127 -11.74 11.14 12.27
N ALA A 128 -12.02 10.95 10.97
CA ALA A 128 -11.10 10.26 10.06
C ALA A 128 -9.77 11.03 9.93
N ARG A 129 -9.83 12.36 9.83
CA ARG A 129 -8.64 13.22 9.82
C ARG A 129 -7.82 13.03 11.11
N GLY A 130 -8.47 13.05 12.28
CA GLY A 130 -7.81 12.84 13.56
C GLY A 130 -7.07 11.50 13.64
N TRP A 131 -7.70 10.41 13.20
CA TRP A 131 -7.08 9.09 13.20
C TRP A 131 -5.92 8.95 12.20
N LEU A 132 -6.03 9.55 11.02
CA LEU A 132 -4.93 9.57 10.04
C LEU A 132 -3.72 10.35 10.57
N LEU A 133 -3.95 11.48 11.23
CA LEU A 133 -2.90 12.25 11.89
C LEU A 133 -2.27 11.46 13.04
N ALA A 134 -3.08 10.75 13.83
CA ALA A 134 -2.59 9.87 14.89
C ALA A 134 -1.72 8.73 14.33
N ALA A 135 -2.12 8.13 13.20
CA ALA A 135 -1.31 7.10 12.54
C ALA A 135 0.02 7.67 12.03
N CYS A 136 0.01 8.84 11.39
CA CYS A 136 1.24 9.51 10.93
C CYS A 136 2.17 9.86 12.11
N ALA A 137 1.60 10.41 13.19
CA ALA A 137 2.33 10.72 14.41
C ALA A 137 2.92 9.45 15.06
N SER A 138 2.17 8.35 15.09
CA SER A 138 2.61 7.05 15.59
C SER A 138 3.83 6.52 14.83
N VAL A 139 3.84 6.61 13.49
CA VAL A 139 5.01 6.23 12.67
C VAL A 139 6.23 7.08 13.04
N ALA A 140 6.08 8.41 13.06
CA ALA A 140 7.19 9.32 13.33
C ALA A 140 7.75 9.15 14.75
N ALA A 141 6.86 9.01 15.75
CA ALA A 141 7.22 8.76 17.14
C ALA A 141 7.89 7.39 17.29
N GLY A 142 7.35 6.35 16.67
CA GLY A 142 7.93 5.02 16.65
C GLY A 142 9.34 5.01 16.06
N HIS A 143 9.53 5.65 14.91
CA HIS A 143 10.85 5.75 14.28
C HIS A 143 11.87 6.50 15.15
N TRP A 144 11.46 7.60 15.77
CA TRP A 144 12.31 8.33 16.69
C TRP A 144 12.67 7.50 17.93
N LEU A 145 11.71 6.80 18.52
CA LEU A 145 11.90 5.96 19.69
C LEU A 145 12.79 4.75 19.38
N GLY A 146 12.54 4.08 18.25
CA GLY A 146 13.33 2.95 17.78
C GLY A 146 14.81 3.30 17.59
N ARG A 147 15.12 4.49 17.04
CA ARG A 147 16.50 4.99 16.93
C ARG A 147 17.14 5.22 18.29
N ARG A 148 16.41 5.86 19.22
CA ARG A 148 16.92 6.15 20.57
C ARG A 148 17.19 4.89 21.38
N LEU A 149 16.29 3.91 21.34
CA LEU A 149 16.41 2.67 22.11
C LEU A 149 17.49 1.76 21.53
N ASN A 150 17.55 1.61 20.20
CA ASN A 150 18.58 0.82 19.53
C ASN A 150 19.98 1.41 19.72
N GLY A 151 20.11 2.75 19.77
CA GLY A 151 21.39 3.43 20.04
C GLY A 151 21.92 3.24 21.47
N ARG A 152 21.04 2.98 22.45
CA ARG A 152 21.45 2.73 23.85
C ARG A 152 21.74 1.24 24.11
N HIS A 153 20.81 0.36 23.74
CA HIS A 153 20.89 -1.08 24.04
C HIS A 153 20.39 -1.94 22.86
N PRO A 154 21.21 -2.15 21.80
CA PRO A 154 20.75 -2.72 20.53
C PRO A 154 20.28 -4.18 20.64
N ALA A 155 21.01 -5.05 21.33
CA ALA A 155 20.70 -6.48 21.41
C ALA A 155 19.41 -6.83 22.19
N PRO A 156 19.14 -6.28 23.39
CA PRO A 156 17.89 -6.56 24.11
C PRO A 156 16.70 -5.88 23.43
N TRP A 157 16.86 -4.66 22.91
CA TRP A 157 15.76 -3.93 22.28
C TRP A 157 15.19 -4.64 21.05
N ARG A 158 16.06 -5.22 20.20
CA ARG A 158 15.60 -5.99 19.03
C ARG A 158 14.74 -7.19 19.43
N ARG A 159 15.05 -7.86 20.55
CA ARG A 159 14.23 -8.96 21.08
C ARG A 159 12.88 -8.47 21.57
N VAL A 160 12.85 -7.33 22.26
CA VAL A 160 11.59 -6.69 22.70
C VAL A 160 10.74 -6.30 21.49
N LEU A 161 11.32 -5.74 20.44
CA LEU A 161 10.58 -5.38 19.22
C LEU A 161 9.93 -6.60 18.55
N VAL A 162 10.64 -7.73 18.45
CA VAL A 162 10.07 -8.98 17.95
C VAL A 162 8.93 -9.45 18.84
N ALA A 163 9.09 -9.40 20.16
CA ALA A 163 8.03 -9.74 21.11
C ALA A 163 6.81 -8.82 20.97
N LEU A 164 7.01 -7.51 20.74
CA LEU A 164 5.92 -6.56 20.49
C LEU A 164 5.17 -6.87 19.18
N TRP A 165 5.87 -7.27 18.12
CA TRP A 165 5.22 -7.71 16.87
C TRP A 165 4.37 -8.96 17.10
N LEU A 166 4.90 -9.95 17.82
CA LEU A 166 4.15 -11.17 18.15
C LEU A 166 2.94 -10.87 19.05
N ALA A 167 3.11 -10.01 20.06
CA ALA A 167 2.03 -9.58 20.95
C ALA A 167 0.99 -8.71 20.24
N SER A 168 1.35 -8.05 19.13
CA SER A 168 0.41 -7.22 18.37
C SER A 168 -0.68 -8.04 17.69
N VAL A 169 -0.43 -9.31 17.35
CA VAL A 169 -1.44 -10.20 16.74
C VAL A 169 -2.61 -10.49 17.69
N PRO A 170 -2.39 -11.07 18.89
CA PRO A 170 -3.49 -11.29 19.84
C PRO A 170 -4.09 -9.97 20.31
N TRP A 171 -3.30 -8.90 20.42
CA TRP A 171 -3.80 -7.56 20.75
C TRP A 171 -4.76 -7.02 19.69
N VAL A 172 -4.41 -7.07 18.40
CA VAL A 172 -5.27 -6.62 17.31
C VAL A 172 -6.50 -7.51 17.20
N HIS A 173 -6.34 -8.83 17.36
CA HIS A 173 -7.49 -9.75 17.39
C HIS A 173 -8.47 -9.38 18.51
N LEU A 174 -7.97 -9.18 19.73
CA LEU A 174 -8.75 -8.73 20.89
C LEU A 174 -9.40 -7.37 20.63
N LEU A 175 -8.65 -6.41 20.07
CA LEU A 175 -9.17 -5.11 19.70
C LEU A 175 -10.30 -5.23 18.69
N LEU A 176 -10.25 -6.12 17.70
CA LEU A 176 -11.30 -6.22 16.68
C LEU A 176 -12.51 -7.05 17.12
N HIS A 177 -12.34 -8.08 17.95
CA HIS A 177 -13.44 -8.96 18.36
C HIS A 177 -14.04 -8.59 19.70
N GLY A 178 -13.23 -8.10 20.63
CA GLY A 178 -13.68 -7.66 21.95
C GLY A 178 -13.95 -8.80 22.93
N LEU A 179 -14.49 -8.45 24.08
CA LEU A 179 -14.69 -9.34 25.22
C LEU A 179 -16.18 -9.40 25.55
N ALA A 180 -16.70 -10.62 25.75
CA ALA A 180 -18.14 -10.84 25.95
C ALA A 180 -18.74 -10.10 27.16
N SER A 181 -17.94 -9.83 28.19
CA SER A 181 -18.36 -9.17 29.43
C SER A 181 -17.93 -7.70 29.55
N SER A 182 -17.30 -7.12 28.52
CA SER A 182 -16.79 -5.75 28.60
C SER A 182 -17.80 -4.73 28.11
N THR A 183 -18.04 -3.70 28.92
CA THR A 183 -18.89 -2.55 28.57
C THR A 183 -18.21 -1.57 27.61
N TRP A 184 -16.87 -1.54 27.59
CA TRP A 184 -16.08 -0.62 26.77
C TRP A 184 -15.40 -1.29 25.56
N LEU A 185 -15.32 -2.62 25.56
CA LEU A 185 -14.84 -3.43 24.44
C LEU A 185 -15.79 -4.61 24.19
N PRO A 186 -17.07 -4.33 23.86
CA PRO A 186 -18.06 -5.38 23.68
C PRO A 186 -17.70 -6.28 22.50
N ARG A 187 -18.23 -7.51 22.55
CA ARG A 187 -18.04 -8.47 21.46
C ARG A 187 -18.78 -8.00 20.20
N VAL A 188 -18.08 -8.02 19.06
CA VAL A 188 -18.57 -7.66 17.73
C VAL A 188 -18.48 -8.85 16.79
#